data_AF-A0A3Q3EY45-F1
#
_entry.id   AF-A0A3Q3EY45-F1
#
_cell.length_a   1.000
_cell.length_b   1.000
_cell.length_c   1.000
_cell.angle_alpha   90.00
_cell.angle_beta   90.00
_cell.angle_gamma   90.00
#
_symmetry.space_group_name_H-M   'P 1'
#
loop_
_entity.id
_entity.type
_entity.pdbx_description
1 polymer ?
#
loop_
_entity_poly.entity_id
_entity_poly.type
_entity_poly.pdbx_seq_one_letter_code
_entity_poly.pdbx_strand_id
1 'polypeptide(L)'
;KIKKNRWVKKKKKSHNILLTLTGLWPGCTLLFWLWSNPKGYNIGVRLIEDFLARSSIGRCQDFRETADVIAKVAFKMYLGVTPSVTNWSPAGDEFSLILENNPLVDFVELPDNHSTLVYSNLLCGVLRGALEMVQMAVDVKFSQDTLRGDNVTEIRMKFIKRIEENLPAGDDSQHITCTHLCTL
;
A
#
# COMPACT_ATOMS: atom_id res chain seq x y z
N LYS A 1 32.64 -3.37 13.10
CA LYS A 1 32.51 -3.59 11.63
C LYS A 1 32.25 -5.09 11.40
N ILE A 2 31.25 -5.62 10.66
CA ILE A 2 29.99 -5.09 10.06
C ILE A 2 28.94 -6.23 10.19
N LYS A 3 27.69 -5.96 10.60
CA LYS A 3 26.57 -6.95 10.72
C LYS A 3 25.51 -6.86 9.59
N LYS A 4 25.82 -6.32 8.40
CA LYS A 4 24.80 -6.02 7.36
C LYS A 4 24.29 -7.21 6.51
N ASN A 5 24.97 -8.36 6.44
CA ASN A 5 24.76 -9.30 5.32
C ASN A 5 23.84 -10.51 5.58
N ARG A 6 23.20 -10.64 6.76
CA ARG A 6 22.35 -11.82 7.08
C ARG A 6 20.88 -11.67 6.65
N TRP A 7 20.32 -10.46 6.67
CA TRP A 7 18.93 -10.19 6.29
C TRP A 7 18.65 -10.37 4.80
N VAL A 8 19.58 -9.94 3.93
CA VAL A 8 19.47 -10.07 2.47
C VAL A 8 19.32 -11.54 2.03
N LYS A 9 20.05 -12.47 2.68
CA LYS A 9 19.95 -13.91 2.38
C LYS A 9 18.63 -14.54 2.87
N LYS A 10 18.03 -14.07 3.96
CA LYS A 10 16.75 -14.62 4.44
C LYS A 10 15.58 -14.23 3.53
N LYS A 11 15.52 -12.98 3.02
CA LYS A 11 14.59 -12.59 1.94
C LYS A 11 14.78 -13.47 0.70
N LYS A 12 16.02 -13.64 0.20
CA LYS A 12 16.29 -14.44 -1.01
C LYS A 12 15.82 -15.91 -0.94
N LYS A 13 15.77 -16.53 0.26
CA LYS A 13 15.35 -17.93 0.41
C LYS A 13 13.83 -18.13 0.27
N SER A 14 13.00 -17.15 0.65
CA SER A 14 11.54 -17.24 0.42
C SER A 14 11.16 -17.06 -1.06
N HIS A 15 11.87 -16.21 -1.81
CA HIS A 15 11.59 -16.01 -3.23
C HIS A 15 11.87 -17.28 -4.08
N ASN A 16 12.83 -18.11 -3.68
CA ASN A 16 13.22 -19.28 -4.49
C ASN A 16 12.30 -20.50 -4.34
N ILE A 17 11.42 -20.52 -3.33
CA ILE A 17 10.37 -21.54 -3.18
C ILE A 17 9.09 -21.12 -3.94
N LEU A 18 8.95 -19.84 -4.27
CA LEU A 18 7.81 -19.34 -5.05
C LEU A 18 7.95 -19.57 -6.56
N LEU A 19 9.16 -19.83 -7.04
CA LEU A 19 9.48 -19.98 -8.47
C LEU A 19 9.20 -21.39 -9.03
N THR A 20 8.82 -22.36 -8.19
CA THR A 20 8.54 -23.75 -8.62
C THR A 20 7.06 -24.04 -8.90
N LEU A 21 6.18 -23.03 -8.84
CA LEU A 21 4.73 -23.16 -9.11
C LEU A 21 4.22 -22.22 -10.22
N THR A 22 5.12 -21.60 -10.99
CA THR A 22 4.76 -20.72 -12.13
C THR A 22 4.37 -21.48 -13.40
N GLY A 23 4.16 -22.80 -13.34
CA GLY A 23 4.03 -23.66 -14.51
C GLY A 23 2.61 -23.98 -14.98
N LEU A 24 1.55 -23.72 -14.19
CA LEU A 24 0.22 -24.30 -14.49
C LEU A 24 -1.02 -23.46 -14.10
N TRP A 25 -0.96 -22.12 -14.20
CA TRP A 25 -2.16 -21.30 -14.47
C TRP A 25 -1.80 -19.85 -14.81
N PRO A 26 -2.23 -19.28 -15.96
CA PRO A 26 -2.03 -17.86 -16.26
C PRO A 26 -2.84 -16.90 -15.35
N GLY A 27 -3.70 -17.41 -14.46
CA GLY A 27 -4.44 -16.60 -13.47
C GLY A 27 -3.80 -16.50 -12.07
N CYS A 28 -2.78 -17.30 -11.75
CA CYS A 28 -2.27 -17.41 -10.37
C CYS A 28 -1.54 -16.16 -9.85
N THR A 29 -1.02 -15.29 -10.71
CA THR A 29 -0.37 -14.05 -10.32
C THR A 29 -1.33 -13.08 -9.63
N LEU A 30 -2.62 -13.07 -10.03
CA LEU A 30 -3.64 -12.23 -9.39
C LEU A 30 -4.03 -12.78 -8.01
N LEU A 31 -4.07 -14.10 -7.85
CA LEU A 31 -4.27 -14.76 -6.56
C LEU A 31 -3.11 -14.51 -5.59
N PHE A 32 -1.86 -14.57 -6.06
CA PHE A 32 -0.72 -14.21 -5.21
C PHE A 32 -0.70 -12.71 -4.86
N TRP A 33 -1.28 -11.86 -5.71
CA TRP A 33 -1.53 -10.46 -5.39
C TRP A 33 -2.64 -10.27 -4.35
N LEU A 34 -3.81 -10.89 -4.47
CA LEU A 34 -4.82 -10.86 -3.39
C LEU A 34 -4.29 -11.43 -2.06
N TRP A 35 -3.41 -12.44 -2.14
CA TRP A 35 -2.88 -13.16 -1.00
C TRP A 35 -1.61 -12.53 -0.40
N SER A 36 -1.76 -11.32 0.15
CA SER A 36 -0.76 -10.79 1.10
C SER A 36 -1.36 -10.10 2.34
N ASN A 37 -2.50 -9.42 2.25
CA ASN A 37 -3.18 -8.82 3.42
C ASN A 37 -4.69 -8.55 3.16
N PRO A 38 -5.57 -9.57 3.17
CA PRO A 38 -6.99 -9.38 2.81
C PRO A 38 -7.77 -8.47 3.76
N LYS A 39 -7.40 -8.39 5.05
CA LYS A 39 -8.15 -7.61 6.05
C LYS A 39 -8.04 -6.09 5.87
N GLY A 40 -6.88 -5.57 5.46
CA GLY A 40 -6.70 -4.13 5.23
C GLY A 40 -7.17 -3.69 3.84
N TYR A 41 -7.00 -4.57 2.84
CA TYR A 41 -7.34 -4.28 1.44
C TYR A 41 -8.81 -3.86 1.26
N ASN A 42 -9.75 -4.66 1.77
CA ASN A 42 -11.18 -4.39 1.66
C ASN A 42 -11.62 -3.09 2.36
N ILE A 43 -10.88 -2.64 3.38
CA ILE A 43 -11.13 -1.36 4.05
C ILE A 43 -10.66 -0.22 3.14
N GLY A 44 -9.44 -0.31 2.59
CA GLY A 44 -8.90 0.69 1.67
C GLY A 44 -9.76 0.93 0.44
N VAL A 45 -10.28 -0.16 -0.16
CA VAL A 45 -11.18 -0.12 -1.32
C VAL A 45 -12.47 0.68 -1.07
N ARG A 46 -12.99 0.68 0.17
CA ARG A 46 -14.20 1.44 0.53
C ARG A 46 -13.87 2.84 1.09
N LEU A 47 -12.72 2.98 1.73
CA LEU A 47 -12.28 4.22 2.38
C LEU A 47 -11.86 5.30 1.36
N ILE A 48 -11.41 4.91 0.17
CA ILE A 48 -11.08 5.85 -0.91
C ILE A 48 -12.29 6.68 -1.39
N GLU A 49 -13.52 6.13 -1.33
CA GLU A 49 -14.74 6.83 -1.72
C GLU A 49 -15.02 8.00 -0.76
N ASP A 50 -14.95 7.75 0.56
CA ASP A 50 -15.02 8.79 1.61
C ASP A 50 -13.89 9.83 1.45
N PHE A 51 -12.67 9.36 1.20
CA PHE A 51 -11.52 10.25 1.02
C PHE A 51 -11.69 11.21 -0.17
N LEU A 52 -12.13 10.71 -1.33
CA LEU A 52 -12.36 11.55 -2.51
C LEU A 52 -13.52 12.53 -2.29
N ALA A 53 -14.62 12.07 -1.68
CA ALA A 53 -15.76 12.93 -1.35
C ALA A 53 -15.42 14.06 -0.38
N ARG A 54 -14.52 13.82 0.59
CA ARG A 54 -14.17 14.79 1.64
C ARG A 54 -12.96 15.67 1.33
N SER A 55 -12.03 15.20 0.50
CA SER A 55 -10.81 15.94 0.17
C SER A 55 -10.93 16.85 -1.04
N SER A 56 -11.94 16.62 -1.91
CA SER A 56 -12.11 17.24 -3.24
C SER A 56 -10.88 17.14 -4.17
N ILE A 57 -9.96 16.22 -3.88
CA ILE A 57 -8.75 15.97 -4.67
C ILE A 57 -9.13 15.14 -5.90
N GLY A 58 -8.72 15.62 -7.08
CA GLY A 58 -8.91 14.92 -8.35
C GLY A 58 -8.00 13.68 -8.49
N ARG A 59 -8.07 13.01 -9.64
CA ARG A 59 -7.12 11.93 -9.98
C ARG A 59 -5.69 12.50 -10.06
N CYS A 60 -4.86 12.16 -9.08
CA CYS A 60 -3.46 12.58 -9.00
C CYS A 60 -2.72 12.18 -10.28
N GLN A 61 -1.98 13.11 -10.89
CA GLN A 61 -1.29 12.84 -12.16
C GLN A 61 0.08 12.20 -11.94
N ASP A 62 0.70 12.44 -10.79
CA ASP A 62 2.03 11.94 -10.45
C ASP A 62 2.03 11.10 -9.16
N PHE A 63 2.92 10.10 -9.11
CA PHE A 63 3.14 9.31 -7.90
C PHE A 63 3.70 10.17 -6.74
N ARG A 64 4.42 11.25 -7.08
CA ARG A 64 4.96 12.22 -6.13
C ARG A 64 3.88 13.11 -5.49
N GLU A 65 2.93 13.59 -6.28
CA GLU A 65 1.73 14.27 -5.78
C GLU A 65 0.92 13.33 -4.88
N THR A 66 0.71 12.09 -5.32
CA THR A 66 0.00 11.06 -4.56
C THR A 66 0.65 10.83 -3.18
N ALA A 67 1.98 10.75 -3.11
CA ALA A 67 2.71 10.58 -1.86
C ALA A 67 2.47 11.74 -0.87
N ASP A 68 2.51 12.98 -1.37
CA ASP A 68 2.22 14.17 -0.58
C ASP A 68 0.75 14.21 -0.10
N VAL A 69 -0.20 13.83 -0.95
CA VAL A 69 -1.64 13.73 -0.60
C VAL A 69 -1.87 12.68 0.50
N ILE A 70 -1.28 11.49 0.36
CA ILE A 70 -1.35 10.44 1.38
C ILE A 70 -0.80 10.96 2.72
N ALA A 71 0.40 11.53 2.70
CA ALA A 71 1.11 11.94 3.91
C ALA A 71 0.46 13.14 4.63
N LYS A 72 0.05 14.17 3.88
CA LYS A 72 -0.44 15.44 4.45
C LYS A 72 -1.95 15.48 4.65
N VAL A 73 -2.71 14.71 3.87
CA VAL A 73 -4.18 14.73 3.89
C VAL A 73 -4.74 13.43 4.46
N ALA A 74 -4.42 12.26 3.89
CA ALA A 74 -5.05 11.01 4.31
C ALA A 74 -4.63 10.59 5.74
N PHE A 75 -3.32 10.52 6.04
CA PHE A 75 -2.84 10.21 7.38
C PHE A 75 -3.33 11.23 8.42
N LYS A 76 -3.38 12.52 8.07
CA LYS A 76 -3.88 13.58 8.95
C LYS A 76 -5.38 13.45 9.22
N MET A 77 -6.17 13.05 8.22
CA MET A 77 -7.62 12.90 8.32
C MET A 77 -8.04 11.67 9.13
N TYR A 78 -7.35 10.53 8.97
CA TYR A 78 -7.74 9.26 9.60
C TYR A 78 -6.97 8.90 10.88
N LEU A 79 -5.72 9.36 11.02
CA LEU A 79 -4.85 9.02 12.16
C LEU A 79 -4.34 10.25 12.93
N GLY A 80 -4.67 11.48 12.49
CA GLY A 80 -4.23 12.72 13.14
C GLY A 80 -2.73 13.03 12.99
N VAL A 81 -1.96 12.20 12.27
CA VAL A 81 -0.51 12.33 12.10
C VAL A 81 -0.13 12.73 10.68
N THR A 82 1.02 13.38 10.52
CA THR A 82 1.58 13.76 9.21
C THR A 82 2.96 13.14 9.04
N PRO A 83 3.07 11.93 8.46
CA PRO A 83 4.37 11.34 8.16
C PRO A 83 5.18 12.19 7.17
N SER A 84 6.51 12.06 7.19
CA SER A 84 7.39 12.68 6.21
C SER A 84 7.67 11.73 5.03
N VAL A 85 7.63 12.27 3.81
CA VAL A 85 7.93 11.52 2.58
C VAL A 85 9.42 11.65 2.27
N THR A 86 10.15 10.53 2.26
CA THR A 86 11.62 10.51 2.11
C THR A 86 12.07 9.33 1.23
N ASN A 87 13.39 9.19 1.04
CA ASN A 87 14.03 8.02 0.41
C ASN A 87 13.47 7.67 -0.99
N TRP A 88 13.20 8.70 -1.78
CA TRP A 88 12.77 8.59 -3.17
C TRP A 88 13.81 7.84 -4.03
N SER A 89 13.35 6.90 -4.85
CA SER A 89 14.20 6.31 -5.89
C SER A 89 14.53 7.35 -6.98
N PRO A 90 15.67 7.23 -7.68
CA PRO A 90 16.01 8.11 -8.79
C PRO A 90 15.06 7.97 -9.99
N ALA A 91 14.28 6.89 -10.05
CA ALA A 91 13.24 6.69 -11.06
C ALA A 91 11.85 7.23 -10.63
N GLY A 92 11.70 7.72 -9.39
CA GLY A 92 10.42 8.19 -8.86
C GLY A 92 9.39 7.09 -8.61
N ASP A 93 9.77 5.81 -8.69
CA ASP A 93 8.90 4.64 -8.54
C ASP A 93 8.82 4.10 -7.09
N GLU A 94 9.70 4.54 -6.19
CA GLU A 94 9.68 4.13 -4.78
C GLU A 94 9.88 5.33 -3.85
N PHE A 95 9.22 5.30 -2.69
CA PHE A 95 9.47 6.24 -1.58
C PHE A 95 9.17 5.58 -0.23
N SER A 96 9.61 6.23 0.84
CA SER A 96 9.33 5.83 2.22
C SER A 96 8.52 6.91 2.94
N LEU A 97 7.45 6.51 3.62
CA LEU A 97 6.80 7.31 4.65
C LEU A 97 7.45 7.02 6.00
N ILE A 98 7.93 8.05 6.68
CA ILE A 98 8.45 7.97 8.05
C ILE A 98 7.38 8.51 8.99
N LEU A 99 6.90 7.65 9.90
CA LEU A 99 6.04 8.00 11.01
C LEU A 99 6.92 8.10 12.27
N GLU A 100 7.06 9.32 12.79
CA GLU A 100 7.81 9.58 14.03
C GLU A 100 7.01 9.13 15.26
N ASN A 101 5.73 9.53 15.33
CA ASN A 101 4.77 9.10 16.35
C ASN A 101 3.65 8.30 15.68
N ASN A 102 3.27 7.16 16.25
CA ASN A 102 2.25 6.26 15.72
C ASN A 102 1.22 5.96 16.83
N PRO A 103 0.06 6.66 16.87
CA PRO A 103 -0.89 6.57 17.98
C PRO A 103 -1.55 5.19 18.15
N LEU A 104 -1.32 4.28 17.20
CA LEU A 104 -1.79 2.89 17.28
C LEU A 104 -0.89 2.00 18.15
N VAL A 105 0.31 2.46 18.52
CA VAL A 105 1.31 1.63 19.23
C VAL A 105 1.74 2.20 20.59
N ASP A 106 1.29 3.40 20.95
CA ASP A 106 1.63 4.10 22.21
C ASP A 106 1.31 3.30 23.49
N PHE A 107 0.39 2.33 23.41
CA PHE A 107 -0.02 1.46 24.51
C PHE A 107 0.15 -0.03 24.20
N VAL A 108 1.01 -0.37 23.23
CA VAL A 108 1.22 -1.75 22.76
C VAL A 108 2.66 -2.15 23.01
N GLU A 109 2.89 -3.15 23.85
CA GLU A 109 4.19 -3.80 24.00
C GLU A 109 4.14 -5.19 23.36
N LEU A 110 5.09 -5.49 22.46
CA LEU A 110 5.18 -6.80 21.81
C LEU A 110 5.98 -7.77 22.69
N PRO A 111 5.48 -8.99 22.97
CA PRO A 111 6.28 -10.03 23.61
C PRO A 111 7.44 -10.45 22.70
N ASP A 112 8.63 -10.71 23.28
CA ASP A 112 9.85 -11.11 22.56
C ASP A 112 9.65 -12.27 21.56
N ASN A 113 8.72 -13.17 21.90
CA ASN A 113 8.35 -14.35 21.12
C ASN A 113 7.70 -14.03 19.75
N HIS A 114 7.31 -12.77 19.49
CA HIS A 114 6.55 -12.37 18.29
C HIS A 114 7.21 -11.26 17.44
N SER A 115 8.54 -11.11 17.50
CA SER A 115 9.33 -10.13 16.71
C SER A 115 9.19 -10.19 15.16
N THR A 116 8.46 -11.17 14.61
CA THR A 116 8.10 -11.28 13.19
C THR A 116 6.72 -10.70 12.86
N LEU A 117 5.89 -10.40 13.86
CA LEU A 117 4.59 -9.77 13.65
C LEU A 117 4.81 -8.30 13.26
N VAL A 118 4.09 -7.86 12.23
CA VAL A 118 3.96 -6.43 11.89
C VAL A 118 2.59 -6.02 12.40
N TYR A 119 2.55 -5.21 13.45
CA TYR A 119 1.30 -4.87 14.14
C TYR A 119 0.42 -3.98 13.25
N SER A 120 0.97 -2.87 12.76
CA SER A 120 0.29 -1.91 11.88
C SER A 120 0.17 -2.37 10.40
N ASN A 121 0.30 -3.67 10.12
CA ASN A 121 0.21 -4.27 8.78
C ASN A 121 -1.16 -4.02 8.09
N LEU A 122 -2.18 -3.65 8.88
CA LEU A 122 -3.45 -3.13 8.37
C LEU A 122 -3.25 -1.93 7.42
N LEU A 123 -2.33 -1.00 7.77
CA LEU A 123 -2.05 0.21 7.00
C LEU A 123 -1.50 -0.12 5.60
N CYS A 124 -0.65 -1.14 5.47
CA CYS A 124 -0.19 -1.64 4.18
C CYS A 124 -1.35 -2.11 3.29
N GLY A 125 -2.31 -2.83 3.87
CA GLY A 125 -3.50 -3.28 3.16
C GLY A 125 -4.41 -2.11 2.74
N VAL A 126 -4.67 -1.16 3.65
CA VAL A 126 -5.51 0.02 3.39
C VAL A 126 -4.91 0.89 2.29
N LEU A 127 -3.62 1.22 2.36
CA LEU A 127 -2.94 2.03 1.34
C LEU A 127 -2.99 1.37 -0.03
N ARG A 128 -2.73 0.06 -0.10
CA ARG A 128 -2.83 -0.66 -1.38
C ARG A 128 -4.27 -0.68 -1.91
N GLY A 129 -5.26 -1.03 -1.08
CA GLY A 129 -6.66 -1.11 -1.51
C GLY A 129 -7.22 0.23 -1.99
N ALA A 130 -6.84 1.33 -1.32
CA ALA A 130 -7.22 2.66 -1.74
C ALA A 130 -6.59 3.04 -3.10
N LEU A 131 -5.30 2.77 -3.29
CA LEU A 131 -4.59 3.13 -4.54
C LEU A 131 -4.94 2.23 -5.74
N GLU A 132 -5.31 0.97 -5.50
CA GLU A 132 -5.77 0.05 -6.54
C GLU A 132 -7.06 0.58 -7.20
N MET A 133 -7.95 1.21 -6.43
CA MET A 133 -9.16 1.90 -6.93
C MET A 133 -8.87 3.19 -7.72
N VAL A 134 -7.74 3.85 -7.48
CA VAL A 134 -7.27 5.00 -8.29
C VAL A 134 -6.36 4.53 -9.45
N GLN A 135 -6.55 3.29 -9.91
CA GLN A 135 -5.85 2.71 -11.06
C GLN A 135 -4.32 2.62 -10.88
N MET A 136 -3.81 2.54 -9.64
CA MET A 136 -2.37 2.43 -9.34
C MET A 136 -2.04 1.19 -8.52
N ALA A 137 -1.39 0.21 -9.17
CA ALA A 137 -0.88 -0.96 -8.47
C ALA A 137 0.40 -0.60 -7.71
N VAL A 138 0.35 -0.70 -6.38
CA VAL A 138 1.47 -0.45 -5.47
C VAL A 138 1.76 -1.65 -4.55
N ASP A 139 3.02 -1.82 -4.18
CA ASP A 139 3.48 -2.71 -3.12
C ASP A 139 3.87 -1.89 -1.90
N VAL A 140 3.27 -2.18 -0.75
CA VAL A 140 3.39 -1.40 0.49
C VAL A 140 3.89 -2.32 1.60
N LYS A 141 5.05 -2.03 2.17
CA LYS A 141 5.74 -2.90 3.15
C LYS A 141 6.40 -2.10 4.26
N PHE A 142 6.26 -2.54 5.50
CA PHE A 142 7.07 -2.02 6.60
C PHE A 142 8.54 -2.39 6.40
N SER A 143 9.40 -1.40 6.58
CA SER A 143 10.87 -1.49 6.53
C SER A 143 11.43 -1.45 7.95
N GLN A 144 10.92 -0.51 8.76
CA GLN A 144 11.26 -0.31 10.17
C GLN A 144 9.97 -0.15 11.00
N ASP A 145 10.00 -0.57 12.26
CA ASP A 145 8.84 -0.54 13.16
C ASP A 145 9.32 -0.31 14.61
N THR A 146 8.79 0.71 15.29
CA THR A 146 9.18 1.03 16.67
C THR A 146 8.88 -0.11 17.65
N LEU A 147 7.82 -0.89 17.40
CA LEU A 147 7.49 -2.09 18.19
C LEU A 147 8.52 -3.22 18.07
N ARG A 148 9.42 -3.14 17.09
CA ARG A 148 10.48 -4.11 16.84
C ARG A 148 11.85 -3.60 17.30
N GLY A 149 11.89 -2.44 17.95
CA GLY A 149 13.11 -1.79 18.45
C GLY A 149 13.83 -0.90 17.43
N ASP A 150 13.16 -0.51 16.34
CA ASP A 150 13.67 0.54 15.45
C ASP A 150 13.37 1.95 16.03
N ASN A 151 14.14 2.97 15.62
CA ASN A 151 13.96 4.33 16.12
C ASN A 151 12.71 5.05 15.57
N VAL A 152 12.22 4.63 14.41
CA VAL A 152 11.09 5.24 13.68
C VAL A 152 10.33 4.16 12.93
N THR A 153 9.06 4.41 12.63
CA THR A 153 8.26 3.52 11.78
C THR A 153 8.40 3.94 10.32
N GLU A 154 8.99 3.08 9.48
CA GLU A 154 9.19 3.33 8.04
C GLU A 154 8.28 2.42 7.20
N ILE A 155 7.33 3.00 6.49
CA ILE A 155 6.48 2.31 5.51
C ILE A 155 7.02 2.61 4.12
N ARG A 156 7.52 1.58 3.42
CA ARG A 156 8.05 1.72 2.07
C ARG A 156 6.99 1.38 1.03
N MET A 157 6.81 2.28 0.07
CA MET A 157 5.90 2.13 -1.07
C MET A 157 6.68 2.02 -2.37
N LYS A 158 6.27 1.08 -3.22
CA LYS A 158 6.74 0.90 -4.59
C LYS A 158 5.57 0.95 -5.55
N PHE A 159 5.61 1.86 -6.50
CA PHE A 159 4.78 1.83 -7.70
C PHE A 159 5.22 0.67 -8.60
N ILE A 160 4.25 -0.05 -9.18
CA ILE A 160 4.51 -1.19 -10.06
C ILE A 160 4.02 -0.92 -11.48
N LYS A 161 2.76 -0.52 -11.59
CA LYS A 161 2.12 -0.18 -12.87
C LYS A 161 0.87 0.66 -12.64
N ARG A 162 0.48 1.43 -13.65
CA ARG A 162 -0.91 1.84 -13.80
C ARG A 162 -1.72 0.64 -14.22
N ILE A 163 -2.93 0.54 -13.69
CA ILE A 163 -3.93 -0.42 -14.11
C ILE A 163 -4.68 0.28 -15.24
N GLU A 164 -4.35 -0.09 -16.48
CA GLU A 164 -5.13 0.34 -17.63
C GLU A 164 -6.50 -0.33 -17.55
N GLU A 165 -7.53 0.50 -17.39
CA GLU A 165 -8.92 0.09 -17.48
C GLU A 165 -9.19 -0.23 -18.96
N ASN A 166 -9.04 -1.51 -19.30
CA ASN A 166 -9.12 -2.00 -20.66
C ASN A 166 -10.59 -2.02 -21.14
N LEU A 167 -11.12 -0.82 -21.39
CA LEU A 167 -12.39 -0.60 -22.06
C LEU A 167 -12.36 -1.38 -23.39
N PRO A 168 -13.33 -2.28 -23.66
CA PRO A 168 -13.39 -2.99 -24.93
C PRO A 168 -13.58 -1.96 -26.06
N ALA A 169 -12.65 -1.95 -27.00
CA ALA A 169 -12.68 -1.02 -28.13
C ALA A 169 -13.78 -1.42 -29.13
N GLY A 170 -14.94 -0.79 -29.01
CA GLY A 170 -16.00 -0.74 -30.03
C GLY A 170 -16.92 -1.97 -30.09
N ASP A 171 -18.14 -1.82 -29.58
CA ASP A 171 -19.29 -1.61 -30.47
C ASP A 171 -20.36 -0.74 -29.77
N ASP A 172 -21.19 -0.05 -30.54
CA ASP A 172 -22.06 1.02 -30.06
C ASP A 172 -23.30 0.48 -29.33
N SER A 173 -23.29 0.46 -27.98
CA SER A 173 -24.52 0.56 -27.17
C SER A 173 -24.30 0.80 -25.68
N GLN A 174 -25.17 1.64 -25.12
CA GLN A 174 -25.42 1.86 -23.69
C GLN A 174 -24.29 2.50 -22.86
N HIS A 175 -24.36 3.83 -22.82
CA HIS A 175 -24.02 4.61 -21.62
C HIS A 175 -24.51 3.91 -20.34
N ILE A 176 -23.58 3.44 -19.51
CA ILE A 176 -23.78 3.34 -18.07
C ILE A 176 -22.81 4.33 -17.42
N THR A 177 -23.12 5.61 -17.56
CA THR A 177 -22.46 6.64 -16.75
C THR A 177 -22.84 6.40 -15.29
N CYS A 178 -21.85 6.48 -14.39
CA CYS A 178 -22.01 6.25 -12.95
C CYS A 178 -22.77 7.41 -12.23
N THR A 179 -23.74 8.01 -12.91
CA THR A 179 -24.59 9.13 -12.44
C THR A 179 -25.94 8.66 -11.89
N HIS A 180 -26.29 7.38 -12.03
CA HIS A 180 -27.63 6.87 -11.75
C HIS A 180 -27.83 6.13 -10.42
N LEU A 181 -26.82 6.11 -9.54
CA LEU A 181 -26.89 5.48 -8.21
C LEU A 181 -27.10 6.46 -7.04
N CYS A 182 -27.29 7.75 -7.32
CA CYS A 182 -27.66 8.77 -6.31
C CYS A 182 -29.14 9.20 -6.37
N THR A 183 -30.01 8.47 -7.08
CA THR A 183 -31.44 8.79 -7.18
C THR A 183 -32.34 7.54 -7.13
N LEU A 184 -32.25 6.77 -6.04
CA LEU A 184 -33.29 5.88 -5.51
C LEU A 184 -33.21 5.85 -3.98
#